data_AF-R4L4B9-F1
#
_entry.id   AF-R4L4B9-F1
#
_cell.length_a   1.000
_cell.length_b   1.000
_cell.length_c   1.000
_cell.angle_alpha   90.00
_cell.angle_beta   90.00
_cell.angle_gamma   90.00
#
_symmetry.space_group_name_H-M   'P 1'
#
loop_
_entity.id
_entity.type
_entity.pdbx_description
1 polymer ?
#
loop_
_entity_poly.entity_id
_entity_poly.type
_entity_poly.pdbx_seq_one_letter_code
_entity_poly.pdbx_strand_id
1 'polypeptide(L)' 'MISGDLALTSPPPEDGSGARAQVARRQPGGSRLRVLDQPEFRPPVPGGNG' A
#
# COMPACT_ATOMS: atom_id res chain seq x y z
N MET A 1 0.11 -11.94 5.23
CA MET A 1 -1.26 -12.47 5.34
C MET A 1 -1.92 -12.41 3.98
N ILE A 2 -2.75 -13.40 3.63
CA ILE A 2 -3.58 -13.41 2.41
C ILE A 2 -5.01 -13.62 2.91
N SER A 3 -5.94 -12.75 2.51
CA SER A 3 -7.36 -12.85 2.88
C SER A 3 -8.17 -13.04 1.60
N GLY A 4 -8.68 -14.24 1.37
CA GLY A 4 -9.35 -14.59 0.10
C GLY A 4 -8.44 -14.38 -1.11
N ASP A 5 -8.94 -13.63 -2.09
CA ASP A 5 -8.21 -13.23 -3.31
C ASP A 5 -7.40 -11.93 -3.16
N LEU A 6 -7.36 -11.34 -1.96
CA LEU A 6 -6.58 -10.14 -1.66
C LEU A 6 -5.16 -10.49 -1.19
N ALA A 7 -4.19 -9.81 -1.79
CA ALA A 7 -2.78 -9.85 -1.42
C ALA A 7 -2.32 -8.46 -0.99
N LEU A 8 -1.64 -8.41 0.15
CA LEU A 8 -0.89 -7.24 0.61
C LEU A 8 0.55 -7.35 0.11
N THR A 9 1.07 -6.31 -0.52
CA THR A 9 2.47 -6.21 -0.93
C THR A 9 3.13 -4.98 -0.32
N SER A 10 4.41 -5.12 0.04
CA SER A 10 5.26 -4.08 0.61
C SER A 10 6.42 -3.73 -0.33
N PRO A 11 6.15 -3.14 -1.51
CA PRO A 11 7.21 -2.70 -2.40
C PRO A 11 8.00 -1.54 -1.76
N PRO A 12 9.26 -1.34 -2.14
CA PRO A 12 10.02 -0.16 -1.72
C PRO A 12 9.26 1.14 -2.06
N PRO A 13 9.23 2.13 -1.15
CA PRO A 13 8.68 3.45 -1.44
C PRO A 13 9.55 4.19 -2.47
N GLU A 14 8.91 4.94 -3.35
CA GLU A 14 9.52 5.69 -4.46
C GLU A 14 9.79 7.15 -4.07
N ASP A 15 9.09 7.70 -3.06
CA ASP A 15 9.19 9.12 -2.66
C ASP A 15 9.95 9.40 -1.35
N GLY A 16 10.55 8.37 -0.73
CA GLY A 16 11.27 8.52 0.54
C GLY A 16 10.41 8.62 1.80
N SER A 17 9.10 8.40 1.71
CA SER A 17 8.15 8.32 2.84
C SER A 17 8.48 7.28 3.91
N GLY A 18 9.24 6.24 3.57
CA GLY A 18 9.70 5.22 4.52
C GLY A 18 8.84 3.95 4.59
N ALA A 19 7.59 3.96 4.11
CA ALA A 19 6.79 2.73 3.96
C ALA A 19 5.69 2.87 2.89
N ARG A 20 5.50 1.80 2.11
CA ARG A 20 4.42 1.65 1.12
C ARG A 20 3.70 0.33 1.32
N ALA A 21 2.37 0.36 1.22
CA ALA A 21 1.52 -0.82 1.24
C ALA A 21 0.55 -0.76 0.05
N GLN A 22 0.49 -1.83 -0.73
CA GLN A 22 -0.47 -1.97 -1.82
C GLN A 22 -1.38 -3.15 -1.55
N VAL A 23 -2.66 -3.01 -1.91
CA VAL A 23 -3.62 -4.12 -1.90
C VAL A 23 -4.03 -4.43 -3.33
N ALA A 24 -3.77 -5.68 -3.72
CA ALA A 24 -4.16 -6.21 -5.01
C ALA A 24 -5.14 -7.36 -4.85
N ARG A 25 -6.16 -7.40 -5.69
CA ARG A 25 -7.07 -8.53 -5.84
C ARG A 25 -6.63 -9.40 -7.00
N ARG A 26 -6.47 -10.70 -6.77
CA ARG A 26 -6.26 -11.68 -7.84
C ARG A 26 -7.59 -11.93 -8.55
N GLN A 27 -7.60 -11.72 -9.84
CA GLN A 27 -8.73 -12.05 -10.69
C GLN A 27 -8.69 -13.55 -11.04
N PRO A 28 -9.84 -14.17 -11.38
CA PRO A 28 -9.91 -15.57 -11.79
C PRO A 28 -8.97 -15.93 -12.96
N GLY A 29 -8.67 -14.96 -13.85
CA GLY A 29 -7.71 -15.11 -14.95
C GLY A 29 -6.24 -14.91 -14.56
N GLY A 30 -5.90 -14.85 -13.27
CA GLY A 30 -4.52 -14.70 -12.78
C GLY A 30 -3.98 -13.26 -12.76
N SER A 31 -4.69 -12.33 -13.42
CA SER A 31 -4.42 -10.88 -13.35
C SER A 31 -4.56 -10.34 -11.92
N ARG A 32 -3.89 -9.22 -11.62
CA ARG A 32 -4.05 -8.46 -10.38
C ARG A 32 -4.72 -7.14 -10.66
N LEU A 33 -5.82 -6.86 -9.96
CA LEU A 33 -6.46 -5.55 -9.93
C LEU A 33 -5.96 -4.78 -8.70
N ARG A 34 -5.48 -3.55 -8.89
CA ARG A 34 -5.15 -2.67 -7.76
C ARG A 34 -6.46 -2.19 -7.13
N VAL A 35 -6.64 -2.47 -5.85
CA VAL A 35 -7.84 -2.08 -5.09
C VAL A 35 -7.56 -0.83 -4.26
N LEU A 36 -6.37 -0.77 -3.65
CA LEU A 36 -5.91 0.38 -2.89
C LEU A 36 -4.43 0.63 -3.18
N ASP A 37 -4.13 1.87 -3.54
CA ASP A 37 -2.78 2.43 -3.56
C ASP A 37 -2.81 3.58 -2.56
N GLN A 38 -2.72 3.26 -1.26
CA GLN A 38 -2.62 4.32 -0.26
C GLN A 38 -1.24 4.95 -0.36
N PRO A 39 -1.14 6.28 -0.20
CA PRO A 39 0.13 6.96 -0.25
C PRO A 39 1.00 6.44 0.89
N GLU A 40 2.20 6.04 0.51
CA GLU A 40 3.44 6.43 1.16
C GLU A 40 3.22 7.16 2.50
N PHE A 41 3.40 6.44 3.61
CA PHE A 41 3.16 6.95 4.95
C PHE A 41 4.16 8.06 5.24
N ARG A 42 3.75 9.33 5.23
CA ARG A 42 4.60 10.39 5.75
C ARG A 42 4.53 10.39 7.27
N PRO A 43 5.67 10.34 7.99
CA PRO A 43 5.65 10.52 9.42
C PRO A 43 5.01 11.88 9.75
N PRO A 44 4.16 11.97 10.79
CA PRO A 44 3.63 13.24 11.23
C PRO A 44 4.78 14.19 11.57
N VAL A 45 4.71 15.43 11.09
CA VAL A 45 5.72 16.45 11.37
C VAL A 45 5.70 16.72 12.89
N PRO A 46 6.79 16.50 13.64
CA PRO A 46 6.78 16.74 15.08
C PRO A 46 6.61 18.24 15.35
N GLY A 47 5.48 18.64 15.96
CA GLY A 47 5.27 19.99 16.52
C GLY A 47 4.24 20.91 15.86
N GLY A 48 3.47 20.46 14.87
CA GLY A 48 2.41 21.29 14.27
C GLY A 48 1.14 21.36 15.12
N ASN A 49 1.00 22.38 15.96
CA ASN A 49 -0.32 22.84 16.40
C ASN A 49 -0.97 23.58 15.24
N GLY A 50 -2.09 23.07 14.75
CA GLY A 50 -2.98 23.71 13.77
C GLY A 50 -4.39 23.20 13.95
#